data_AF-A0A450SWG5-F1
#
_entry.id   AF-A0A450SWG5-F1
#
_cell.length_a   1.000
_cell.length_b   1.000
_cell.length_c   1.000
_cell.angle_alpha   90.00
_cell.angle_beta   90.00
_cell.angle_gamma   90.00
#
_symmetry.space_group_name_H-M   'P 1'
#
loop_
_entity.id
_entity.type
_entity.pdbx_description
1 polymer ?
#
loop_
_entity_poly.entity_id
_entity_poly.type
_entity_poly.pdbx_seq_one_letter_code
_entity_poly.pdbx_strand_id
1 'polypeptide(L)'
;MNYFMDDEREAGRLTDKVDPQSWLNRFIRPHMPGVEFQAEELSGPDLELTFLNRLFGTVGLFRYRRIWLAYARQSKHVVGVAIVYRGPLGMNFSMQENRCDLIIAPELDSWERAGLSRDFLAAILPEYGSFEPGFAPVVTDGETARCLVSLGGEMNRRYKQGIWLRPGFEGWYRHVAGFYRRVFSRLAEKQPISGMTS
;
A
#
# COMPACT_ATOMS: atom_id res chain seq x y z
N MET A 1 -16.37 4.97 22.12
CA MET A 1 -15.26 4.81 21.15
C MET A 1 -14.08 5.64 21.61
N ASN A 2 -12.97 4.99 21.97
CA ASN A 2 -11.77 5.63 22.53
C ASN A 2 -10.81 6.19 21.46
N TYR A 3 -11.15 6.02 20.18
CA TYR A 3 -10.39 6.50 19.05
C TYR A 3 -11.31 7.22 18.05
N PHE A 4 -10.69 7.88 17.07
CA PHE A 4 -11.35 8.38 15.88
C PHE A 4 -10.50 8.03 14.66
N MET A 5 -11.16 7.86 13.51
CA MET A 5 -10.51 7.66 12.22
C MET A 5 -10.68 8.91 11.38
N ASP A 6 -9.64 9.27 10.63
CA ASP A 6 -9.76 10.31 9.61
C ASP A 6 -10.54 9.75 8.40
N ASP A 7 -11.68 10.37 8.07
CA ASP A 7 -12.45 10.12 6.84
C ASP A 7 -11.80 10.88 5.67
N GLU A 8 -11.61 10.24 4.52
CA GLU A 8 -11.08 10.87 3.29
C GLU A 8 -11.92 12.09 2.86
N ARG A 9 -13.20 12.17 3.25
CA ARG A 9 -14.09 13.30 2.97
C ARG A 9 -13.79 14.55 3.80
N GLU A 10 -13.00 14.44 4.85
CA GLU A 10 -12.43 15.57 5.61
C GLU A 10 -10.90 15.67 5.49
N ALA A 11 -10.28 14.96 4.52
CA ALA A 11 -8.83 14.78 4.47
C ALA A 11 -8.10 15.65 3.45
N GLY A 12 -7.48 16.73 3.93
CA GLY A 12 -6.17 17.14 3.42
C GLY A 12 -5.22 15.93 3.48
N ARG A 13 -4.31 15.84 2.50
CA ARG A 13 -3.43 14.68 2.26
C ARG A 13 -2.75 14.22 3.55
N LEU A 14 -2.33 12.96 3.64
CA LEU A 14 -1.59 12.47 4.82
C LEU A 14 -0.40 13.40 5.18
N THR A 15 0.25 13.98 4.17
CA THR A 15 1.32 14.98 4.28
C THR A 15 0.91 16.29 4.93
N ASP A 16 -0.38 16.63 4.89
CA ASP A 16 -0.95 17.87 5.41
C ASP A 16 -1.39 17.69 6.88
N LYS A 17 -1.62 16.44 7.31
CA LYS A 17 -2.16 16.10 8.65
C LYS A 17 -1.12 15.57 9.63
N VAL A 18 -0.10 14.87 9.14
CA VAL A 18 0.96 14.30 9.98
C VAL A 18 2.28 14.48 9.26
N ASP A 19 3.34 14.82 9.99
CA ASP A 19 4.70 14.66 9.46
C ASP A 19 4.91 13.18 9.12
N PRO A 20 4.98 12.82 7.83
CA PRO A 20 5.00 11.43 7.46
C PRO A 20 6.24 10.73 8.01
N GLN A 21 7.38 11.43 8.11
CA GLN A 21 8.61 10.84 8.63
C GLN A 21 8.51 10.50 10.13
N SER A 22 7.92 11.38 10.94
CA SER A 22 7.65 11.14 12.36
C SER A 22 6.64 10.01 12.56
N TRP A 23 5.57 9.96 11.75
CA TRP A 23 4.59 8.86 11.78
C TRP A 23 5.21 7.50 11.43
N LEU A 24 5.92 7.43 10.30
CA LEU A 24 6.60 6.24 9.81
C LEU A 24 7.55 5.67 10.88
N ASN A 25 8.35 6.53 11.52
CA ASN A 25 9.32 6.11 12.52
C ASN A 25 8.67 5.69 13.85
N ARG A 26 7.57 6.34 14.25
CA ARG A 26 6.94 6.07 15.55
C ARG A 26 5.96 4.90 15.53
N PHE A 27 5.26 4.67 14.42
CA PHE A 27 4.17 3.70 14.37
C PHE A 27 4.46 2.53 13.43
N ILE A 28 4.90 2.78 12.21
CA ILE A 28 5.14 1.69 11.25
C ILE A 28 6.39 0.92 11.61
N ARG A 29 7.52 1.62 11.83
CA ARG A 29 8.83 1.00 12.01
C ARG A 29 8.94 0.03 13.21
N PRO A 30 8.25 0.23 14.35
CA PRO A 30 8.22 -0.76 15.43
C PRO A 30 7.44 -2.03 15.09
N HIS A 31 6.47 -1.93 14.17
CA HIS A 31 5.54 -3.02 13.84
C HIS A 31 5.80 -3.66 12.47
N MET A 32 6.66 -3.04 11.64
CA MET A 32 7.08 -3.51 10.33
C MET A 32 8.61 -3.58 10.27
N PRO A 33 9.21 -4.74 9.95
CA PRO A 33 10.65 -4.89 9.81
C PRO A 33 11.26 -3.86 8.84
N GLY A 34 12.43 -3.31 9.19
CA GLY A 34 13.05 -2.24 8.41
C GLY A 34 13.37 -2.57 6.93
N VAL A 35 13.55 -3.86 6.60
CA VAL A 35 13.77 -4.32 5.23
C VAL A 35 12.47 -4.28 4.42
N GLU A 36 11.33 -4.61 5.03
CA GLU A 36 10.00 -4.48 4.43
C GLU A 36 9.65 -3.03 4.18
N PHE A 37 9.89 -2.20 5.20
CA PHE A 37 9.69 -0.77 5.12
C PHE A 37 10.44 -0.11 3.95
N GLN A 38 11.68 -0.54 3.69
CA GLN A 38 12.47 -0.09 2.55
C GLN A 38 11.96 -0.65 1.23
N ALA A 39 11.59 -1.93 1.19
CA ALA A 39 11.10 -2.58 -0.03
C ALA A 39 9.76 -2.01 -0.51
N GLU A 40 8.90 -1.59 0.41
CA GLU A 40 7.63 -0.92 0.13
C GLU A 40 7.79 0.59 -0.15
N GLU A 41 9.02 1.11 -0.17
CA GLU A 41 9.33 2.52 -0.39
C GLU A 41 8.58 3.47 0.56
N LEU A 42 8.26 3.00 1.77
CA LEU A 42 7.55 3.77 2.78
C LEU A 42 8.41 4.89 3.37
N SER A 43 9.73 4.84 3.21
CA SER A 43 10.64 5.94 3.56
C SER A 43 10.72 7.05 2.50
N GLY A 44 10.06 6.86 1.35
CA GLY A 44 10.15 7.74 0.19
C GLY A 44 9.22 8.95 0.31
N PRO A 45 9.45 10.00 -0.51
CA PRO A 45 8.62 11.20 -0.52
C PRO A 45 7.24 10.99 -1.17
N ASP A 46 7.06 9.92 -1.95
CA ASP A 46 5.80 9.61 -2.65
C ASP A 46 5.05 8.48 -1.95
N LEU A 47 4.45 8.80 -0.80
CA LEU A 47 3.74 7.82 0.01
C LEU A 47 2.50 7.26 -0.65
N GLU A 48 1.82 7.95 -1.54
CA GLU A 48 0.59 7.45 -2.16
C GLU A 48 0.83 6.85 -3.56
N LEU A 49 2.11 6.74 -3.95
CA LEU A 49 2.53 6.30 -5.28
C LEU A 49 1.96 7.20 -6.38
N THR A 50 1.81 8.50 -6.13
CA THR A 50 1.25 9.49 -7.07
C THR A 50 1.99 9.50 -8.39
N PHE A 51 3.32 9.49 -8.37
CA PHE A 51 4.13 9.49 -9.58
C PHE A 51 3.91 8.20 -10.38
N LEU A 52 3.94 7.06 -9.70
CA LEU A 52 3.77 5.76 -10.31
C LEU A 52 2.35 5.58 -10.87
N ASN A 53 1.33 6.09 -10.16
CA ASN A 53 -0.04 6.11 -10.63
C ASN A 53 -0.19 6.89 -11.93
N ARG A 54 0.44 8.08 -12.01
CA ARG A 54 0.44 8.88 -13.26
C ARG A 54 1.12 8.14 -14.40
N LEU A 55 2.25 7.47 -14.13
CA LEU A 55 2.97 6.70 -15.13
C LEU A 55 2.09 5.55 -15.66
N PHE A 56 1.44 4.79 -14.78
CA PHE A 56 0.51 3.73 -15.17
C PHE A 56 -0.71 4.29 -15.93
N GLY A 57 -1.19 5.45 -15.51
CA GLY A 57 -2.29 6.17 -16.17
C GLY A 57 -2.02 6.49 -17.64
N THR A 58 -0.75 6.67 -18.04
CA THR A 58 -0.41 6.93 -19.45
C THR A 58 -0.74 5.78 -20.40
N VAL A 59 -0.93 4.57 -19.87
CA VAL A 59 -1.32 3.37 -20.62
C VAL A 59 -2.68 2.82 -20.19
N GLY A 60 -3.50 3.63 -19.51
CA GLY A 60 -4.85 3.25 -19.05
C GLY A 60 -4.87 2.32 -17.84
N LEU A 61 -3.74 2.18 -17.13
CA LEU A 61 -3.64 1.41 -15.89
C LEU A 61 -3.64 2.33 -14.68
N PHE A 62 -3.73 1.76 -13.47
CA PHE A 62 -3.61 2.51 -12.22
C PHE A 62 -2.64 1.81 -11.27
N ARG A 63 -2.00 2.55 -10.40
CA ARG A 63 -1.23 1.98 -9.29
C ARG A 63 -1.14 2.97 -8.17
N TYR A 64 -1.79 2.70 -7.06
CA TYR A 64 -1.87 3.64 -5.94
C TYR A 64 -1.75 2.95 -4.60
N ARG A 65 -1.37 3.76 -3.60
CA ARG A 65 -1.43 3.41 -2.19
C ARG A 65 -2.26 4.44 -1.45
N ARG A 66 -3.16 4.00 -0.57
CA ARG A 66 -3.92 4.87 0.33
C ARG A 66 -3.73 4.43 1.77
N ILE A 67 -3.72 5.39 2.69
CA ILE A 67 -3.37 5.15 4.09
C ILE A 67 -4.47 5.76 4.97
N TRP A 68 -5.06 4.95 5.84
CA TRP A 68 -5.98 5.40 6.89
C TRP A 68 -5.27 5.33 8.23
N LEU A 69 -5.51 6.33 9.07
CA LEU A 69 -4.96 6.42 10.41
C LEU A 69 -6.07 6.45 11.45
N ALA A 70 -5.85 5.74 12.54
CA ALA A 70 -6.68 5.80 13.73
C ALA A 70 -5.90 6.39 14.89
N TYR A 71 -6.50 7.35 15.58
CA TYR A 71 -5.88 8.06 16.67
C TYR A 71 -6.60 7.78 17.98
N ALA A 72 -5.83 7.56 19.05
CA ALA A 72 -6.35 7.58 20.41
C ALA A 72 -6.91 8.97 20.71
N ARG A 73 -8.15 9.03 21.21
CA ARG A 73 -8.88 10.29 21.45
C ARG A 73 -8.20 11.18 22.48
N GLN A 74 -7.59 10.59 23.51
CA GLN A 74 -7.01 11.32 24.64
C GLN A 74 -5.60 11.84 24.31
N SER A 75 -4.74 11.00 23.73
CA SER A 75 -3.33 11.31 23.50
C SER A 75 -3.04 11.83 22.09
N LYS A 76 -3.99 11.68 21.15
CA LYS A 76 -3.82 11.94 19.72
C LYS A 76 -2.65 11.17 19.09
N HIS A 77 -2.19 10.09 19.73
CA HIS A 77 -1.22 9.18 19.14
C HIS A 77 -1.92 8.20 18.20
N VAL A 78 -1.23 7.79 17.14
CA VAL A 78 -1.71 6.77 16.21
C VAL A 78 -1.73 5.43 16.93
N VAL A 79 -2.86 4.71 16.83
CA VAL A 79 -3.09 3.39 17.43
C VAL A 79 -3.43 2.32 16.38
N GLY A 80 -3.58 2.72 15.12
CA GLY A 80 -3.79 1.81 14.02
C GLY A 80 -3.57 2.47 12.68
N VAL A 81 -3.31 1.63 11.68
CA VAL A 81 -3.18 2.01 10.28
C VAL A 81 -3.74 0.91 9.38
N ALA A 82 -4.41 1.32 8.31
CA ALA A 82 -4.66 0.47 7.16
C ALA A 82 -3.96 1.05 5.93
N ILE A 83 -3.15 0.25 5.25
CA ILE A 83 -2.43 0.64 4.03
C ILE A 83 -2.97 -0.19 2.87
N VAL A 84 -3.78 0.43 2.03
CA VAL A 84 -4.38 -0.21 0.86
C VAL A 84 -3.47 -0.04 -0.35
N TYR A 85 -3.15 -1.16 -0.99
CA TYR A 85 -2.44 -1.23 -2.25
C TYR A 85 -3.41 -1.66 -3.34
N ARG A 86 -3.40 -0.94 -4.46
CA ARG A 86 -4.20 -1.24 -5.64
C ARG A 86 -3.37 -1.08 -6.91
N GLY A 87 -3.48 -2.07 -7.79
CA GLY A 87 -2.81 -2.09 -9.09
C GLY A 87 -3.50 -3.05 -10.07
N PRO A 88 -3.07 -3.11 -11.33
CA PRO A 88 -3.67 -3.96 -12.34
C PRO A 88 -3.52 -5.44 -11.99
N LEU A 89 -4.58 -6.21 -12.27
CA LEU A 89 -4.58 -7.65 -12.13
C LEU A 89 -3.69 -8.32 -13.19
N GLY A 90 -3.12 -9.48 -12.85
CA GLY A 90 -2.36 -10.32 -13.79
C GLY A 90 -0.86 -10.03 -13.87
N MET A 91 -0.35 -8.92 -13.32
CA MET A 91 1.10 -8.67 -13.26
C MET A 91 1.77 -9.28 -12.02
N ASN A 92 1.01 -9.66 -10.99
CA ASN A 92 1.54 -10.27 -9.78
C ASN A 92 0.71 -11.48 -9.35
N PHE A 93 1.35 -12.66 -9.33
CA PHE A 93 0.71 -13.94 -9.00
C PHE A 93 0.29 -14.07 -7.53
N SER A 94 0.74 -13.17 -6.65
CA SER A 94 0.61 -13.33 -5.20
C SER A 94 -0.44 -12.43 -4.54
N MET A 95 -1.19 -11.65 -5.34
CA MET A 95 -2.09 -10.57 -4.90
C MET A 95 -1.41 -9.49 -4.03
N GLN A 96 -0.09 -9.50 -3.91
CA GLN A 96 0.66 -8.55 -3.08
C GLN A 96 0.45 -7.10 -3.49
N GLU A 97 0.22 -6.84 -4.77
CA GLU A 97 -0.04 -5.50 -5.30
C GLU A 97 -1.48 -5.03 -5.08
N ASN A 98 -2.34 -5.92 -4.59
CA ASN A 98 -3.75 -5.69 -4.35
C ASN A 98 -4.13 -6.19 -2.95
N ARG A 99 -3.42 -5.73 -1.91
CA ARG A 99 -3.61 -6.12 -0.52
C ARG A 99 -3.80 -4.90 0.38
N CYS A 100 -4.27 -5.12 1.60
CA CYS A 100 -4.26 -4.14 2.68
C CYS A 100 -3.34 -4.65 3.79
N ASP A 101 -2.36 -3.86 4.18
CA ASP A 101 -1.61 -4.11 5.43
C ASP A 101 -2.38 -3.41 6.56
N LEU A 102 -2.92 -4.20 7.50
CA LEU A 102 -3.65 -3.70 8.67
C LEU A 102 -2.78 -3.90 9.90
N ILE A 103 -2.36 -2.82 10.53
CA ILE A 103 -1.49 -2.85 11.72
C ILE A 103 -2.19 -2.10 12.84
N ILE A 104 -2.41 -2.79 13.96
CA ILE A 104 -3.06 -2.25 15.15
C ILE A 104 -2.10 -2.38 16.33
N ALA A 105 -1.94 -1.30 17.09
CA ALA A 105 -1.03 -1.23 18.23
C ALA A 105 -1.28 -2.39 19.21
N PRO A 106 -0.22 -3.10 19.69
CA PRO A 106 -0.37 -4.30 20.52
C PRO A 106 -0.96 -4.01 21.90
N GLU A 107 -0.92 -2.75 22.36
CA GLU A 107 -1.40 -2.32 23.68
C GLU A 107 -2.93 -2.21 23.76
N LEU A 108 -3.63 -2.22 22.62
CA LEU A 108 -5.10 -2.22 22.58
C LEU A 108 -5.65 -3.57 23.00
N ASP A 109 -6.68 -3.54 23.85
CA ASP A 109 -7.38 -4.75 24.27
C ASP A 109 -8.17 -5.39 23.11
N SER A 110 -8.68 -6.61 23.33
CA SER A 110 -9.38 -7.37 22.30
C SER A 110 -10.67 -6.69 21.81
N TRP A 111 -11.36 -5.94 22.67
CA TRP A 111 -12.58 -5.24 22.31
C TRP A 111 -12.28 -3.98 21.50
N GLU A 112 -11.28 -3.20 21.92
CA GLU A 112 -10.80 -2.03 21.19
C GLU A 112 -10.25 -2.42 19.82
N ARG A 113 -9.44 -3.49 19.76
CA ARG A 113 -8.90 -4.05 18.51
C ARG A 113 -10.02 -4.50 17.58
N ALA A 114 -11.04 -5.20 18.08
CA ALA A 114 -12.17 -5.65 17.26
C ALA A 114 -12.98 -4.47 16.71
N GLY A 115 -13.27 -3.48 17.56
CA GLY A 115 -13.95 -2.26 17.12
C GLY A 115 -13.15 -1.53 16.04
N LEU A 116 -11.84 -1.37 16.27
CA LEU A 116 -10.97 -0.65 15.34
C LEU A 116 -10.81 -1.40 14.01
N SER A 117 -10.72 -2.72 14.07
CA SER A 117 -10.71 -3.58 12.88
C SER A 117 -11.98 -3.40 12.04
N ARG A 118 -13.16 -3.37 12.69
CA ARG A 118 -14.43 -3.13 12.00
C ARG A 118 -14.45 -1.76 11.32
N ASP A 119 -14.00 -0.73 12.02
CA ASP A 119 -14.02 0.62 11.49
C ASP A 119 -13.03 0.78 10.32
N PHE A 120 -11.85 0.16 10.39
CA PHE A 120 -10.94 0.06 9.25
C PHE A 120 -11.55 -0.68 8.07
N LEU A 121 -12.16 -1.85 8.30
CA LEU A 121 -12.82 -2.61 7.23
C LEU A 121 -13.90 -1.76 6.54
N ALA A 122 -14.73 -1.06 7.30
CA ALA A 122 -15.75 -0.17 6.74
C ALA A 122 -15.15 0.93 5.86
N ALA A 123 -13.98 1.46 6.25
CA ALA A 123 -13.27 2.48 5.49
C ALA A 123 -12.60 1.94 4.21
N ILE A 124 -11.99 0.75 4.27
CA ILE A 124 -11.16 0.22 3.16
C ILE A 124 -11.92 -0.62 2.14
N LEU A 125 -13.05 -1.24 2.51
CA LEU A 125 -13.80 -2.12 1.61
C LEU A 125 -14.20 -1.44 0.28
N PRO A 126 -14.61 -0.15 0.23
CA PRO A 126 -14.89 0.54 -1.02
C PRO A 126 -13.74 0.52 -2.03
N GLU A 127 -12.48 0.53 -1.59
CA GLU A 127 -11.30 0.51 -2.47
C GLU A 127 -11.15 -0.81 -3.25
N TYR A 128 -11.75 -1.89 -2.73
CA TYR A 128 -11.75 -3.20 -3.35
C TYR A 128 -13.05 -3.50 -4.10
N GLY A 129 -13.98 -2.54 -4.20
CA GLY A 129 -15.26 -2.76 -4.88
C GLY A 129 -15.13 -3.13 -6.36
N SER A 130 -14.06 -2.67 -7.03
CA SER A 130 -13.72 -3.01 -8.42
C SER A 130 -12.74 -4.17 -8.55
N PHE A 131 -12.38 -4.82 -7.45
CA PHE A 131 -11.40 -5.91 -7.46
C PHE A 131 -12.09 -7.23 -7.82
N GLU A 132 -11.73 -7.77 -8.98
CA GLU A 132 -12.36 -8.96 -9.58
C GLU A 132 -12.50 -10.16 -8.64
N PRO A 133 -11.53 -10.49 -7.76
CA PRO A 133 -11.70 -11.59 -6.80
C PRO A 133 -12.88 -11.41 -5.82
N GLY A 134 -13.44 -10.21 -5.67
CA GLY A 134 -14.64 -9.97 -4.86
C GLY A 134 -14.40 -9.93 -3.35
N PHE A 135 -13.14 -9.85 -2.90
CA PHE A 135 -12.77 -9.74 -1.48
C PHE A 135 -11.58 -8.80 -1.29
N ALA A 136 -11.45 -8.18 -0.12
CA ALA A 136 -10.27 -7.39 0.25
C ALA A 136 -9.19 -8.31 0.86
N PRO A 137 -8.01 -8.50 0.25
CA PRO A 137 -6.95 -9.28 0.86
C PRO A 137 -6.32 -8.48 1.99
N VAL A 138 -6.33 -8.99 3.22
CA VAL A 138 -5.75 -8.30 4.39
C VAL A 138 -4.57 -9.09 4.94
N VAL A 139 -3.45 -8.39 5.16
CA VAL A 139 -2.26 -8.90 5.85
C VAL A 139 -2.18 -8.22 7.21
N THR A 140 -2.07 -9.02 8.27
CA THR A 140 -2.05 -8.52 9.65
C THR A 140 -1.43 -9.55 10.61
N ASP A 141 -1.25 -9.17 11.87
CA ASP A 141 -0.77 -10.05 12.94
C ASP A 141 -1.84 -11.08 13.36
N GLY A 142 -1.43 -12.07 14.16
CA GLY A 142 -2.32 -13.16 14.57
C GLY A 142 -3.46 -12.77 15.51
N GLU A 143 -3.33 -11.69 16.29
CA GLU A 143 -4.40 -11.21 17.16
C GLU A 143 -5.46 -10.48 16.34
N THR A 144 -5.02 -9.56 15.49
CA THR A 144 -5.90 -8.82 14.59
C THR A 144 -6.61 -9.75 13.61
N ALA A 145 -5.91 -10.78 13.09
CA ALA A 145 -6.53 -11.77 12.22
C ALA A 145 -7.67 -12.54 12.92
N ARG A 146 -7.57 -12.83 14.23
CA ARG A 146 -8.67 -13.45 14.99
C ARG A 146 -9.88 -12.54 15.09
N CYS A 147 -9.66 -11.23 15.29
CA CYS A 147 -10.74 -10.25 15.24
C CYS A 147 -11.40 -10.20 13.86
N LEU A 148 -10.61 -10.19 12.77
CA LEU A 148 -11.15 -10.19 11.41
C LEU A 148 -11.99 -11.43 11.11
N VAL A 149 -11.57 -12.61 11.57
CA VAL A 149 -12.37 -13.84 11.43
C VAL A 149 -13.71 -13.72 12.15
N SER A 150 -13.76 -13.15 13.36
CA SER A 150 -15.04 -12.91 14.05
C SER A 150 -15.95 -11.88 13.35
N LEU A 151 -15.39 -11.05 12.46
CA LEU A 151 -16.10 -10.07 11.65
C LEU A 151 -16.51 -10.61 10.27
N GLY A 152 -16.32 -11.92 10.01
CA GLY A 152 -16.67 -12.57 8.75
C GLY A 152 -15.51 -12.70 7.75
N GLY A 153 -14.29 -12.38 8.15
CA GLY A 153 -13.10 -12.64 7.34
C GLY A 153 -12.71 -14.12 7.31
N GLU A 154 -12.00 -14.54 6.26
CA GLU A 154 -11.49 -15.89 6.11
C GLU A 154 -9.95 -15.92 6.17
N MET A 155 -9.41 -16.82 6.98
CA MET A 155 -7.97 -17.04 7.04
C MET A 155 -7.52 -17.86 5.83
N ASN A 156 -6.89 -17.21 4.85
CA ASN A 156 -6.39 -17.88 3.66
C ASN A 156 -5.05 -18.61 3.93
N ARG A 157 -4.02 -17.87 4.39
CA ARG A 157 -2.67 -18.42 4.59
C ARG A 157 -1.88 -17.68 5.66
N ARG A 158 -0.96 -18.39 6.30
CA ARG A 158 0.15 -17.77 7.03
C ARG A 158 1.24 -17.41 6.03
N TYR A 159 1.36 -16.12 5.73
CA TYR A 159 2.35 -15.64 4.78
C TYR A 159 3.73 -15.58 5.45
N LYS A 160 4.71 -16.27 4.86
CA LYS A 160 6.13 -16.10 5.19
C LYS A 160 6.72 -15.13 4.17
N GLN A 161 6.99 -13.90 4.60
CA GLN A 161 7.50 -12.87 3.71
C GLN A 161 9.00 -13.06 3.47
N GLY A 162 9.36 -13.18 2.19
CA GLY A 162 10.72 -13.07 1.71
C GLY A 162 10.89 -11.74 0.98
N ILE A 163 11.91 -10.98 1.35
CA ILE A 163 12.15 -9.65 0.78
C ILE A 163 13.54 -9.62 0.20
N TRP A 164 13.62 -9.24 -1.07
CA TRP A 164 14.88 -9.11 -1.78
C TRP A 164 15.03 -7.67 -2.23
N LEU A 165 15.99 -6.97 -1.62
CA LEU A 165 16.31 -5.61 -1.98
C LEU A 165 17.11 -5.57 -3.29
N ARG A 166 17.02 -4.45 -4.00
CA ARG A 166 17.76 -4.19 -5.25
C ARG A 166 19.26 -4.52 -5.20
N PRO A 167 20.01 -4.22 -4.10
CA PRO A 167 21.42 -4.60 -3.99
C PRO A 167 21.66 -6.11 -4.12
N GLY A 168 20.69 -6.95 -3.77
CA GLY A 168 20.78 -8.40 -3.94
C GLY A 168 20.61 -8.88 -5.39
N PHE A 169 20.18 -8.01 -6.32
CA PHE A 169 19.81 -8.36 -7.69
C PHE A 169 20.35 -7.36 -8.74
N GLU A 170 21.42 -6.63 -8.46
CA GLU A 170 21.92 -5.57 -9.34
C GLU A 170 22.16 -6.02 -10.79
N GLY A 171 22.65 -7.25 -10.98
CA GLY A 171 22.84 -7.84 -12.31
C GLY A 171 21.54 -7.93 -13.12
N TRP A 172 20.45 -8.36 -12.46
CA TRP A 172 19.12 -8.43 -13.05
C TRP A 172 18.59 -7.05 -13.41
N TYR A 173 18.68 -6.09 -12.49
CA TYR A 173 18.25 -4.71 -12.75
C TYR A 173 19.02 -4.06 -13.90
N ARG A 174 20.34 -4.27 -13.99
CA ARG A 174 21.14 -3.83 -15.14
C ARG A 174 20.67 -4.46 -16.45
N HIS A 175 20.36 -5.76 -16.42
CA HIS A 175 19.85 -6.47 -17.59
C HIS A 175 18.51 -5.90 -18.07
N VAL A 176 17.55 -5.73 -17.17
CA VAL A 176 16.22 -5.16 -17.44
C VAL A 176 16.34 -3.74 -17.98
N ALA A 177 17.16 -2.88 -17.35
CA ALA A 177 17.39 -1.52 -17.84
C ALA A 177 18.02 -1.52 -19.25
N GLY A 178 18.96 -2.42 -19.51
CA GLY A 178 19.56 -2.60 -20.84
C GLY A 178 18.55 -3.06 -21.89
N PHE A 179 17.63 -3.96 -21.52
CA PHE A 179 16.53 -4.37 -22.39
C PHE A 179 15.61 -3.20 -22.75
N TYR A 180 15.11 -2.47 -21.75
CA TYR A 180 14.24 -1.32 -21.97
C TYR A 180 14.91 -0.24 -22.82
N ARG A 181 16.19 0.08 -22.56
CA ARG A 181 16.96 1.00 -23.42
C ARG A 181 16.94 0.58 -24.89
N ARG A 182 17.21 -0.69 -25.19
CA ARG A 182 17.18 -1.20 -26.58
C ARG A 182 15.79 -1.09 -27.19
N VAL A 183 14.73 -1.40 -26.44
CA VAL A 183 13.34 -1.29 -26.92
C VAL A 183 12.98 0.16 -27.21
N PHE A 184 13.28 1.08 -26.28
CA PHE A 184 12.98 2.51 -26.46
C PHE A 184 13.78 3.14 -27.59
N SER A 185 15.06 2.80 -27.77
CA SER A 185 15.86 3.27 -28.92
C SER A 185 15.24 2.84 -30.25
N ARG A 186 14.78 1.59 -30.37
CA ARG A 186 14.12 1.10 -31.59
C ARG A 186 12.76 1.76 -31.85
N LEU A 187 12.03 2.12 -30.81
CA LEU A 187 10.75 2.84 -30.93
C LEU A 187 10.97 4.29 -31.36
N ALA A 188 12.01 4.95 -30.84
CA ALA A 188 12.40 6.30 -31.26
C ALA A 188 12.86 6.34 -32.72
N GLU A 189 13.60 5.33 -33.18
CA GLU A 189 14.01 5.19 -34.59
C GLU A 189 12.82 4.93 -35.55
N LYS A 190 11.70 4.41 -35.04
CA LYS A 190 10.50 4.08 -35.83
C LYS A 190 9.45 5.20 -35.91
N GLN A 191 9.66 6.36 -35.29
CA GLN A 191 8.86 7.56 -35.55
C GLN A 191 9.58 8.49 -36.53
N PRO A 192 9.50 8.27 -37.86
CA PRO A 192 9.87 9.30 -38.81
C PRO A 192 8.82 10.41 -38.77
N ILE A 193 9.31 11.64 -38.81
CA ILE A 193 8.57 12.90 -38.96
C ILE A 193 7.51 12.74 -40.05
N SER A 194 6.24 12.62 -39.67
CA SER A 194 5.13 12.89 -40.59
C SER A 194 4.74 14.34 -40.41
N GLY A 195 5.23 15.20 -41.32
CA GLY A 195 4.84 16.61 -41.35
C GLY A 195 5.98 17.59 -41.59
N MET A 196 6.74 17.43 -42.67
CA MET A 196 7.38 18.56 -43.34
C MET A 196 7.35 18.30 -44.85
N THR A 197 6.21 18.61 -45.47
CA THR A 197 6.15 19.01 -46.88
C THR A 197 5.53 20.40 -46.91
N SER A 198 6.34 21.36 -47.34
CA SER A 198 5.92 22.66 -47.87
C SER A 198 6.95 23.04 -48.92
#